data_AF-A0A5N6YYB1-F1
#
_entry.id   AF-A0A5N6YYB1-F1
#
_cell.length_a   1.000
_cell.length_b   1.000
_cell.length_c   1.000
_cell.angle_alpha   90.00
_cell.angle_beta   90.00
_cell.angle_gamma   90.00
#
_symmetry.space_group_name_H-M   'P 1'
#
loop_
_entity.id
_entity.type
_entity.pdbx_description
1 polymer ?
#
loop_
_entity_poly.entity_id
_entity_poly.type
_entity_poly.pdbx_seq_one_letter_code
_entity_poly.pdbx_strand_id
1 'polypeptide(L)'
;MSLTLKLSSLAIRTLSKPIANHIKAQASEHERFRKVCIAMAQALHRFDMRLRLGAVRDNAASQRRAAANAAVRKHKPTSPTAKTEAETKAEDDAIAKAKAAAEEAAKPVPTPHIRPLSESKAIESGATFISETFLFIVAGGLIVFESWRSRRKETTRREDVEARLVELEKSEKAARDALLAVEKELLAQKAKHGELSKSSPRILPREVWDIEKQGEAEPTEQQNWWTQITSYLSFGQTPEQQAESVIRESKKTTPKPSAPVSEPILPQRPASHDQSLESKKA
;
A
#
# COMPACT_ATOMS: atom_id res chain seq x y z
N MET A 1 15.84 21.43 -22.77
CA MET A 1 15.58 20.02 -22.39
C MET A 1 15.52 19.02 -23.56
N SER A 2 15.48 19.44 -24.84
CA SER A 2 15.39 18.50 -25.98
C SER A 2 16.73 17.83 -26.36
N LEU A 3 17.88 18.46 -26.07
CA LEU A 3 19.20 17.92 -26.43
C LEU A 3 19.55 16.63 -25.69
N THR A 4 19.28 16.56 -24.39
CA THR A 4 19.53 15.35 -23.58
C THR A 4 18.65 14.18 -24.06
N LEU A 5 17.38 14.44 -24.39
CA LEU A 5 16.46 13.43 -24.94
C LEU A 5 16.86 12.96 -26.35
N LYS A 6 17.41 13.86 -27.18
CA LYS A 6 17.91 13.51 -28.52
C LYS A 6 19.19 12.68 -28.44
N LEU A 7 20.13 13.06 -27.57
CA LEU A 7 21.38 12.32 -27.36
C LEU A 7 21.11 10.95 -26.73
N SER A 8 20.18 10.84 -25.77
CA SER A 8 19.81 9.54 -25.19
C SER A 8 19.11 8.65 -26.21
N SER A 9 18.17 9.18 -27.00
CA SER A 9 17.50 8.42 -28.07
C SER A 9 18.49 7.94 -29.15
N LEU A 10 19.45 8.79 -29.52
CA LEU A 10 20.51 8.43 -30.46
C LEU A 10 21.43 7.34 -29.88
N ALA A 11 21.85 7.47 -28.62
CA ALA A 11 22.68 6.48 -27.92
C ALA A 11 21.99 5.12 -27.79
N ILE A 12 20.69 5.10 -27.47
CA ILE A 12 19.89 3.86 -27.43
C ILE A 12 19.88 3.23 -28.83
N ARG A 13 19.68 4.02 -29.89
CA ARG A 13 19.64 3.50 -31.27
C ARG A 13 21.00 3.04 -31.76
N THR A 14 22.09 3.68 -31.36
CA THR A 14 23.46 3.32 -31.76
C THR A 14 24.01 2.14 -30.97
N LEU A 15 23.56 1.89 -29.74
CA LEU A 15 23.98 0.73 -28.95
C LEU A 15 23.08 -0.48 -29.18
N SER A 16 21.74 -0.31 -29.20
CA SER A 16 20.83 -1.46 -29.30
C SER A 16 20.88 -2.17 -30.64
N LYS A 17 21.04 -1.44 -31.76
CA LYS A 17 21.06 -2.05 -33.11
C LYS A 17 22.28 -2.96 -33.36
N PRO A 18 23.53 -2.53 -33.14
CA PRO A 18 24.67 -3.40 -33.38
C PRO A 18 24.71 -4.56 -32.39
N ILE A 19 24.33 -4.36 -31.13
CA ILE A 19 24.29 -5.42 -30.12
C ILE A 19 23.26 -6.50 -30.50
N ALA A 20 22.05 -6.10 -30.90
CA ALA A 20 21.02 -7.06 -31.33
C ALA A 20 21.46 -7.85 -32.58
N ASN A 21 22.08 -7.17 -33.56
CA ASN A 21 22.59 -7.83 -34.76
C ASN A 21 23.74 -8.80 -34.45
N HIS A 22 24.62 -8.43 -33.53
CA HIS A 22 25.74 -9.28 -33.13
C HIS A 22 25.28 -10.52 -32.37
N ILE A 23 24.32 -10.37 -31.46
CA ILE A 23 23.71 -11.50 -30.74
C ILE A 23 22.93 -12.41 -31.71
N LYS A 24 22.26 -11.84 -32.71
CA LYS A 24 21.57 -12.63 -33.75
C LYS A 24 22.56 -13.46 -34.58
N ALA A 25 23.69 -12.89 -34.97
CA ALA A 25 24.76 -13.61 -35.69
C ALA A 25 25.35 -14.75 -34.83
N GLN A 26 25.64 -14.47 -33.55
CA GLN A 26 26.14 -15.51 -32.65
C GLN A 26 25.11 -16.61 -32.34
N ALA A 27 23.81 -16.29 -32.37
CA ALA A 27 22.75 -17.29 -32.23
C ALA A 27 22.61 -18.23 -33.42
N SER A 28 22.96 -17.77 -34.63
CA SER A 28 23.07 -18.66 -35.77
C SER A 28 24.31 -19.55 -35.69
N GLU A 29 25.43 -19.04 -35.17
CA GLU A 29 26.73 -19.72 -35.15
C GLU A 29 26.86 -20.76 -34.02
N HIS A 30 26.27 -20.52 -32.84
CA HIS A 30 26.41 -21.41 -31.69
C HIS A 30 25.12 -22.17 -31.36
N GLU A 31 25.14 -23.50 -31.51
CA GLU A 31 23.98 -24.36 -31.21
C GLU A 31 23.51 -24.29 -29.74
N ARG A 32 24.45 -24.18 -28.78
CA ARG A 32 24.10 -24.06 -27.36
C ARG A 32 23.31 -22.78 -27.10
N PHE A 33 23.79 -21.67 -27.66
CA PHE A 33 23.13 -20.38 -27.54
C PHE A 33 21.78 -20.38 -28.28
N ARG A 34 21.71 -20.99 -29.46
CA ARG A 34 20.45 -21.21 -30.20
C ARG A 34 19.40 -21.92 -29.34
N LYS A 35 19.77 -23.01 -28.66
CA LYS A 35 18.88 -23.76 -27.76
C LYS A 35 18.39 -22.89 -26.60
N VAL A 36 19.27 -22.06 -26.01
CA VAL A 36 18.89 -21.10 -24.97
C VAL A 36 17.91 -20.06 -25.49
N CYS A 37 18.16 -19.46 -26.66
CA CYS A 37 17.24 -18.51 -27.30
C CYS A 37 15.86 -19.13 -27.54
N ILE A 38 15.82 -20.34 -28.10
CA ILE A 38 14.57 -21.06 -28.37
C ILE A 38 13.83 -21.36 -27.06
N ALA A 39 14.53 -21.88 -26.05
CA ALA A 39 13.93 -22.19 -24.76
C ALA A 39 13.35 -20.94 -24.08
N MET A 40 14.09 -19.83 -24.09
CA MET A 40 13.65 -18.56 -23.52
C MET A 40 12.45 -17.99 -24.27
N ALA A 41 12.50 -17.97 -25.60
CA ALA A 41 11.39 -17.47 -26.42
C ALA A 41 10.13 -18.33 -26.26
N GLN A 42 10.27 -19.66 -26.15
CA GLN A 42 9.15 -20.54 -25.88
C GLN A 42 8.61 -20.36 -24.45
N ALA A 43 9.46 -20.14 -23.46
CA ALA A 43 9.04 -19.87 -22.07
C ALA A 43 8.23 -18.56 -22.00
N LEU A 44 8.76 -17.49 -22.62
CA LEU A 44 8.07 -16.20 -22.71
C LEU A 44 6.76 -16.30 -23.48
N HIS A 45 6.74 -17.02 -24.60
CA HIS A 45 5.51 -17.21 -25.37
C HIS A 45 4.45 -17.99 -24.57
N ARG A 46 4.86 -19.05 -23.86
CA ARG A 46 3.95 -19.80 -22.98
C ARG A 46 3.44 -18.94 -21.84
N PHE A 47 4.29 -18.09 -21.27
CA PHE A 47 3.91 -17.17 -20.20
C PHE A 47 2.94 -16.10 -20.70
N ASP A 48 3.24 -15.42 -21.80
CA ASP A 48 2.39 -14.41 -22.43
C ASP A 48 1.02 -14.98 -22.80
N MET A 49 0.98 -16.13 -23.47
CA MET A 49 -0.28 -16.80 -23.80
C MET A 49 -1.02 -17.29 -22.55
N ARG A 50 -0.32 -17.74 -21.51
CA ARG A 50 -0.95 -18.14 -20.24
C ARG A 50 -1.58 -16.94 -19.54
N LEU A 51 -0.89 -15.80 -19.48
CA LEU A 51 -1.45 -14.58 -18.88
C LEU A 51 -2.63 -14.04 -19.69
N ARG A 52 -2.50 -14.01 -21.02
CA ARG A 52 -3.58 -13.54 -21.90
C ARG A 52 -4.81 -14.42 -21.84
N LEU A 53 -4.62 -15.74 -21.89
CA LEU A 53 -5.72 -16.70 -21.77
C LEU A 53 -6.26 -16.76 -20.34
N GLY A 54 -5.41 -16.61 -19.33
CA GLY A 54 -5.80 -16.47 -17.92
C GLY A 54 -6.72 -15.29 -17.72
N ALA A 55 -6.28 -14.09 -18.10
CA ALA A 55 -7.08 -12.87 -17.97
C ALA A 55 -8.45 -12.95 -18.66
N VAL A 56 -8.50 -13.50 -19.89
CA VAL A 56 -9.78 -13.68 -20.61
C VAL A 56 -10.66 -14.74 -19.95
N ARG A 57 -10.09 -15.85 -19.48
CA ARG A 57 -10.83 -16.94 -18.84
C ARG A 57 -11.32 -16.58 -17.45
N ASP A 58 -10.52 -15.89 -16.66
CA ASP A 58 -10.87 -15.47 -15.29
C ASP A 58 -12.04 -14.48 -15.35
N ASN A 59 -12.08 -13.60 -16.36
CA ASN A 59 -13.23 -12.72 -16.60
C ASN A 59 -14.48 -13.52 -17.00
N ALA A 60 -14.37 -14.43 -17.97
CA ALA A 60 -15.50 -15.25 -18.42
C ALA A 60 -16.01 -16.21 -17.33
N ALA A 61 -15.12 -16.79 -16.52
CA ALA A 61 -15.45 -17.67 -15.41
C ALA A 61 -16.09 -16.88 -14.26
N SER A 62 -15.58 -15.69 -13.95
CA SER A 62 -16.20 -14.75 -12.99
C SER A 62 -17.63 -14.39 -13.39
N GLN A 63 -17.86 -14.04 -14.67
CA GLN A 63 -19.20 -13.73 -15.18
C GLN A 63 -20.15 -14.93 -15.11
N ARG A 64 -19.69 -16.14 -15.46
CA ARG A 64 -20.49 -17.36 -15.37
C ARG A 64 -20.85 -17.71 -13.92
N ARG A 65 -19.90 -17.57 -12.99
CA ARG A 65 -20.14 -17.76 -11.56
C ARG A 65 -21.11 -16.72 -11.01
N ALA A 66 -20.98 -15.45 -11.41
CA ALA A 66 -21.91 -14.39 -11.04
C ALA A 66 -23.33 -14.67 -11.56
N ALA A 67 -23.47 -15.12 -12.81
CA ALA A 67 -24.76 -15.48 -13.40
C ALA A 67 -25.40 -16.72 -12.74
N ALA A 68 -24.61 -17.77 -12.46
CA ALA A 68 -25.08 -18.96 -11.76
C ALA A 68 -25.53 -18.65 -10.32
N ASN A 69 -24.75 -17.84 -9.59
CA ASN A 69 -25.12 -17.37 -8.25
C ASN A 69 -26.36 -16.47 -8.28
N ALA A 70 -26.53 -15.64 -9.31
CA ALA A 70 -27.74 -14.85 -9.50
C ALA A 70 -28.96 -15.73 -9.79
N ALA A 71 -28.81 -16.81 -10.57
CA ALA A 71 -29.87 -17.79 -10.81
C ALA A 71 -30.26 -18.53 -9.52
N VAL A 72 -29.28 -18.98 -8.72
CA VAL A 72 -29.53 -19.59 -7.41
C VAL A 72 -30.26 -18.63 -6.46
N ARG A 73 -29.89 -17.33 -6.50
CA ARG A 73 -30.56 -16.29 -5.69
C ARG A 73 -32.01 -16.04 -6.10
N LYS A 74 -32.35 -16.13 -7.39
CA LYS A 74 -33.73 -15.94 -7.90
C LYS A 74 -34.69 -17.06 -7.46
N HIS A 75 -34.19 -18.27 -7.24
CA HIS A 75 -35.00 -19.41 -6.81
C HIS A 75 -35.02 -19.60 -5.27
N LYS A 76 -34.56 -18.60 -4.49
CA LYS A 76 -34.65 -18.66 -3.02
C LYS A 76 -36.01 -18.12 -2.55
N PRO A 77 -36.90 -18.95 -1.97
CA PRO A 77 -38.24 -18.51 -1.59
C PRO A 77 -38.16 -17.47 -0.46
N THR A 78 -38.82 -16.32 -0.65
CA THR A 78 -38.80 -15.18 0.29
C THR A 78 -40.13 -15.00 1.05
N SER A 79 -41.11 -15.90 0.87
CA SER A 79 -42.34 -15.87 1.68
C SER A 79 -42.87 -17.29 1.96
N PRO A 80 -43.19 -17.61 3.23
CA PRO A 80 -43.73 -18.91 3.62
C PRO A 80 -45.24 -18.91 3.36
N THR A 81 -45.64 -19.28 2.15
CA THR A 81 -47.07 -19.48 1.81
C THR A 81 -47.27 -20.90 1.30
N ALA A 82 -48.33 -21.58 1.74
CA ALA A 82 -48.63 -22.97 1.40
C ALA A 82 -48.93 -23.10 -0.11
N LYS A 83 -48.00 -23.70 -0.87
CA LYS A 83 -48.16 -23.99 -2.30
C LYS A 83 -48.64 -25.42 -2.52
N THR A 84 -49.31 -25.66 -3.64
CA THR A 84 -49.74 -26.99 -4.11
C THR A 84 -48.55 -27.91 -4.41
N GLU A 85 -48.69 -29.22 -4.19
CA GLU A 85 -47.59 -30.21 -4.30
C GLU A 85 -46.91 -30.25 -5.68
N ALA A 86 -47.59 -29.80 -6.73
CA ALA A 86 -47.05 -29.71 -8.08
C ALA A 86 -46.05 -28.55 -8.23
N GLU A 87 -46.28 -27.43 -7.53
CA GLU A 87 -45.43 -26.25 -7.59
C GLU A 87 -44.17 -26.44 -6.73
N THR A 88 -44.29 -27.15 -5.60
CA THR A 88 -43.13 -27.45 -4.73
C THR A 88 -42.13 -28.38 -5.43
N LYS A 89 -42.60 -29.42 -6.14
CA LYS A 89 -41.71 -30.29 -6.92
C LYS A 89 -41.01 -29.54 -8.05
N ALA A 90 -41.73 -28.66 -8.75
CA ALA A 90 -41.15 -27.85 -9.82
C ALA A 90 -40.11 -26.83 -9.30
N GLU A 91 -40.34 -26.24 -8.12
CA GLU A 91 -39.40 -25.32 -7.46
C GLU A 91 -38.16 -26.04 -6.95
N ASP A 92 -38.33 -27.21 -6.31
CA ASP A 92 -37.21 -28.02 -5.81
C ASP A 92 -36.32 -28.53 -6.95
N ASP A 93 -36.91 -28.97 -8.06
CA ASP A 93 -36.16 -29.37 -9.27
C ASP A 93 -35.42 -28.18 -9.90
N ALA A 94 -36.00 -26.98 -9.88
CA ALA A 94 -35.36 -25.77 -10.37
C ALA A 94 -34.19 -25.34 -9.47
N ILE A 95 -34.33 -25.45 -8.15
CA ILE A 95 -33.28 -25.18 -7.17
C ILE A 95 -32.15 -26.21 -7.31
N ALA A 96 -32.47 -27.50 -7.48
CA ALA A 96 -31.48 -28.55 -7.70
C ALA A 96 -30.68 -28.31 -8.99
N LYS A 97 -31.35 -27.94 -10.09
CA LYS A 97 -30.69 -27.57 -11.35
C LYS A 97 -29.83 -26.31 -11.21
N ALA A 98 -30.29 -25.29 -10.50
CA ALA A 98 -29.52 -24.06 -10.27
C ALA A 98 -28.26 -24.32 -9.43
N LYS A 99 -28.35 -25.17 -8.40
CA LYS A 99 -27.21 -25.59 -7.58
C LYS A 99 -26.22 -26.44 -8.38
N ALA A 100 -26.70 -27.39 -9.19
CA ALA A 100 -25.85 -28.20 -10.07
C ALA A 100 -25.12 -27.33 -11.12
N ALA A 101 -25.80 -26.33 -11.69
CA ALA A 101 -25.18 -25.37 -12.62
C ALA A 101 -24.12 -24.48 -11.94
N ALA A 102 -24.31 -24.11 -10.66
CA ALA A 102 -23.31 -23.37 -9.89
C ALA A 102 -22.08 -24.23 -9.57
N GLU A 103 -22.28 -25.52 -9.28
CA GLU A 103 -21.19 -26.47 -9.02
C GLU A 103 -20.40 -26.78 -10.31
N GLU A 104 -21.06 -26.90 -11.45
CA GLU A 104 -20.40 -27.05 -12.75
C GLU A 104 -19.57 -25.81 -13.12
N ALA A 105 -20.10 -24.61 -12.85
CA ALA A 105 -19.37 -23.34 -13.04
C ALA A 105 -18.21 -23.14 -12.04
N ALA A 106 -18.14 -23.94 -10.98
CA ALA A 106 -17.06 -23.92 -10.01
C ALA A 106 -15.86 -24.80 -10.42
N LYS A 107 -16.04 -25.79 -11.31
CA LYS A 107 -14.97 -26.70 -11.72
C LYS A 107 -13.84 -25.96 -12.48
N PRO A 108 -12.55 -26.25 -12.20
CA PRO A 108 -11.43 -25.59 -12.87
C PRO A 108 -11.32 -26.03 -14.34
N VAL A 109 -11.23 -25.05 -15.25
CA VAL A 109 -11.10 -25.28 -16.70
C VAL A 109 -9.70 -25.80 -17.04
N PRO A 110 -9.55 -26.81 -17.93
CA PRO A 110 -8.25 -27.35 -18.32
C PRO A 110 -7.31 -26.32 -18.97
N THR A 111 -6.01 -26.49 -18.76
CA THR A 111 -4.97 -25.61 -19.30
C THR A 111 -4.93 -25.69 -20.83
N PRO A 112 -4.81 -24.55 -21.54
CA PRO A 112 -4.73 -24.55 -22.99
C PRO A 112 -3.38 -25.12 -23.44
N HIS A 113 -3.41 -26.00 -24.44
CA HIS A 113 -2.21 -26.43 -25.15
C HIS A 113 -1.76 -25.31 -26.10
N ILE A 114 -0.60 -24.72 -25.82
CA ILE A 114 -0.05 -23.60 -26.60
C ILE A 114 0.96 -24.17 -27.61
N ARG A 115 0.73 -23.90 -28.90
CA ARG A 115 1.65 -24.34 -29.97
C ARG A 115 3.00 -23.63 -29.82
N PRO A 116 4.13 -24.34 -29.98
CA PRO A 116 5.45 -23.69 -29.96
C PRO A 116 5.62 -22.77 -31.19
N LEU A 117 6.43 -21.72 -31.02
CA LEU A 117 6.85 -20.86 -32.14
C LEU A 117 7.75 -21.64 -33.10
N SER A 118 7.76 -21.23 -34.37
CA SER A 118 8.77 -21.69 -35.33
C SER A 118 10.17 -21.32 -34.86
N GLU A 119 11.15 -22.16 -35.17
CA GLU A 119 12.52 -22.00 -34.68
C GLU A 119 13.12 -20.64 -35.06
N SER A 120 12.94 -20.20 -36.31
CA SER A 120 13.47 -18.92 -36.79
C SER A 120 12.92 -17.74 -35.99
N LYS A 121 11.62 -17.75 -35.66
CA LYS A 121 10.97 -16.69 -34.88
C LYS A 121 11.36 -16.76 -33.41
N ALA A 122 11.53 -17.96 -32.88
CA ALA A 122 12.00 -18.17 -31.52
C ALA A 122 13.45 -17.66 -31.34
N ILE A 123 14.32 -17.86 -32.33
CA ILE A 123 15.70 -17.36 -32.31
C ILE A 123 15.70 -15.83 -32.32
N GLU A 124 14.94 -15.20 -33.22
CA GLU A 124 14.89 -13.74 -33.31
C GLU A 124 14.32 -13.10 -32.05
N SER A 125 13.17 -13.59 -31.57
CA SER A 125 12.55 -13.09 -30.33
C SER A 125 13.43 -13.35 -29.10
N GLY A 126 14.09 -14.51 -29.04
CA GLY A 126 15.01 -14.85 -27.95
C GLY A 126 16.25 -13.96 -27.93
N ALA A 127 16.84 -13.69 -29.10
CA ALA A 127 18.00 -12.82 -29.24
C ALA A 127 17.68 -11.38 -28.80
N THR A 128 16.56 -10.80 -29.27
CA THR A 128 16.12 -9.47 -28.86
C THR A 128 15.92 -9.41 -27.34
N PHE A 129 15.22 -10.39 -26.76
CA PHE A 129 14.96 -10.43 -25.32
C PHE A 129 16.25 -10.54 -24.49
N ILE A 130 17.21 -11.38 -24.89
CA ILE A 130 18.48 -11.52 -24.17
C ILE A 130 19.28 -10.22 -24.23
N SER A 131 19.32 -9.57 -25.40
CA SER A 131 20.02 -8.30 -25.57
C SER A 131 19.43 -7.18 -24.72
N GLU A 132 18.10 -7.10 -24.67
CA GLU A 132 17.38 -6.11 -23.88
C GLU A 132 17.54 -6.38 -22.39
N THR A 133 17.37 -7.63 -21.96
CA THR A 133 17.57 -8.03 -20.55
C THR A 133 18.99 -7.73 -20.09
N PHE A 134 20.00 -8.01 -20.92
CA PHE A 134 21.38 -7.68 -20.60
C PHE A 134 21.58 -6.17 -20.40
N LEU A 135 21.05 -5.35 -21.31
CA LEU A 135 21.11 -3.89 -21.17
C LEU A 135 20.37 -3.40 -19.92
N PHE A 136 19.20 -3.96 -19.60
CA PHE A 136 18.46 -3.61 -18.38
C PHE A 136 19.19 -4.02 -17.10
N ILE A 137 19.82 -5.19 -17.07
CA ILE A 137 20.62 -5.63 -15.91
C ILE A 137 21.84 -4.74 -15.74
N VAL A 138 22.55 -4.41 -16.82
CA VAL A 138 23.72 -3.52 -16.74
C VAL A 138 23.30 -2.11 -16.33
N ALA A 139 22.29 -1.53 -16.96
CA ALA A 139 21.81 -0.18 -16.65
C ALA A 139 21.20 -0.10 -15.24
N GLY A 140 20.29 -1.01 -14.91
CA GLY A 140 19.68 -1.11 -13.58
C GLY A 140 20.71 -1.43 -12.50
N GLY A 141 21.66 -2.32 -12.79
CA GLY A 141 22.77 -2.66 -11.93
C GLY A 141 23.66 -1.45 -11.62
N LEU A 142 23.98 -0.62 -12.63
CA LEU A 142 24.73 0.63 -12.43
C LEU A 142 23.96 1.63 -11.56
N ILE A 143 22.66 1.76 -11.76
CA ILE A 143 21.82 2.67 -10.95
C ILE A 143 21.75 2.18 -9.50
N VAL A 144 21.51 0.89 -9.27
CA VAL A 144 21.46 0.30 -7.92
C VAL A 144 22.83 0.38 -7.25
N PHE A 145 23.90 0.09 -7.99
CA PHE A 145 25.28 0.18 -7.50
C PHE A 145 25.64 1.60 -7.09
N GLU A 146 25.34 2.59 -7.93
CA GLU A 146 25.59 4.00 -7.62
C GLU A 146 24.70 4.48 -6.46
N SER A 147 23.43 4.04 -6.40
CA SER A 147 22.54 4.35 -5.28
C SER A 147 23.06 3.76 -3.97
N TRP A 148 23.50 2.50 -3.97
CA TRP A 148 24.07 1.84 -2.80
C TRP A 148 25.38 2.51 -2.36
N ARG A 149 26.26 2.82 -3.31
CA ARG A 149 27.52 3.55 -3.07
C ARG A 149 27.29 4.96 -2.55
N SER A 150 26.30 5.67 -3.07
CA SER A 150 25.93 7.03 -2.65
C SER A 150 25.30 7.03 -1.25
N ARG A 151 24.38 6.09 -0.97
CA ARG A 151 23.76 5.92 0.36
C ARG A 151 24.78 5.71 1.47
N ARG A 152 25.86 4.95 1.20
CA ARG A 152 26.95 4.76 2.16
C ARG A 152 27.69 6.06 2.53
N LYS A 153 27.74 7.06 1.64
CA LYS A 153 28.37 8.36 1.95
C LYS A 153 27.41 9.29 2.67
N GLU A 154 26.14 9.22 2.32
CA GLU A 154 25.09 10.02 2.93
C GLU A 154 24.82 9.59 4.38
N THR A 155 24.88 8.29 4.72
CA THR A 155 24.72 7.82 6.11
C THR A 155 25.82 8.35 7.02
N THR A 156 27.09 8.30 6.61
CA THR A 156 28.20 8.85 7.42
C THR A 156 28.05 10.36 7.61
N ARG A 157 27.61 11.09 6.57
CA ARG A 157 27.34 12.54 6.72
C ARG A 157 26.20 12.83 7.69
N ARG A 158 25.15 11.99 7.68
CA ARG A 158 24.03 12.11 8.62
C ARG A 158 24.47 11.81 10.05
N GLU A 159 25.25 10.74 10.23
CA GLU A 159 25.85 10.37 11.52
C GLU A 159 26.75 11.50 12.06
N ASP A 160 27.60 12.11 11.22
CA ASP A 160 28.46 13.23 11.61
C ASP A 160 27.64 14.49 12.01
N VAL A 161 26.57 14.79 11.27
CA VAL A 161 25.68 15.92 11.58
C VAL A 161 24.93 15.66 12.88
N GLU A 162 24.41 14.46 13.06
CA GLU A 162 23.72 14.04 14.28
C GLU A 162 24.64 14.12 15.50
N ALA A 163 25.88 13.65 15.38
CA ALA A 163 26.88 13.76 16.44
C ALA A 163 27.15 15.22 16.85
N ARG A 164 27.25 16.13 15.88
CA ARG A 164 27.42 17.57 16.14
C ARG A 164 26.19 18.21 16.78
N LEU A 165 24.99 17.81 16.37
CA LEU A 165 23.76 18.30 16.98
C LEU A 165 23.69 17.88 18.45
N VAL A 166 23.99 16.61 18.75
CA VAL A 166 24.03 16.10 20.13
C VAL A 166 25.10 16.81 20.98
N GLU A 167 26.27 17.10 20.42
CA GLU A 167 27.33 17.85 21.11
C GLU A 167 26.89 19.29 21.40
N LEU A 168 26.28 19.96 20.43
CA LEU A 168 25.76 21.33 20.60
C LEU A 168 24.67 21.37 21.67
N GLU A 169 23.71 20.45 21.63
CA GLU A 169 22.66 20.34 22.66
C GLU A 169 23.25 20.09 24.05
N LYS A 170 24.28 19.26 24.17
CA LYS A 170 24.99 19.04 25.44
C LYS A 170 25.68 20.31 25.92
N SER A 171 26.35 21.05 25.03
CA SER A 171 27.01 22.31 25.38
C SER A 171 26.02 23.38 25.84
N GLU A 172 24.86 23.45 25.17
CA GLU A 172 23.79 24.37 25.52
C GLU A 172 23.17 24.03 26.88
N LYS A 173 22.91 22.74 27.14
CA LYS A 173 22.45 22.25 28.45
C LYS A 173 23.46 22.56 29.56
N ALA A 174 24.75 22.27 29.34
CA ALA A 174 25.79 22.56 30.33
C ALA A 174 25.90 24.07 30.64
N ALA A 175 25.78 24.93 29.62
CA ALA A 175 25.76 26.38 29.81
C ALA A 175 24.54 26.84 30.62
N ARG A 176 23.35 26.27 30.33
CA ARG A 176 22.12 26.51 31.11
C ARG A 176 22.29 26.09 32.58
N ASP A 177 22.85 24.92 32.84
CA ASP A 177 23.08 24.41 34.19
C ASP A 177 24.09 25.26 34.99
N ALA A 178 25.15 25.74 34.33
CA ALA A 178 26.12 26.65 34.95
C ALA A 178 25.47 27.98 35.37
N LEU A 179 24.57 28.53 34.55
CA LEU A 179 23.81 29.73 34.91
C LEU A 179 22.92 29.50 36.13
N LEU A 180 22.24 28.34 36.19
CA LEU A 180 21.41 27.96 37.34
C LEU A 180 22.22 27.84 38.63
N ALA A 181 23.44 27.30 38.55
CA ALA A 181 24.34 27.21 39.71
C ALA A 181 24.72 28.61 40.23
N VAL A 182 25.09 29.52 39.33
CA VAL A 182 25.45 30.90 39.71
C VAL A 182 24.26 31.67 40.30
N GLU A 183 23.05 31.50 39.77
CA GLU A 183 21.86 32.14 40.35
C GLU A 183 21.60 31.66 41.80
N LYS A 184 21.76 30.35 42.06
CA LYS A 184 21.62 29.79 43.41
C LYS A 184 22.64 30.41 44.37
N GLU A 185 23.88 30.59 43.93
CA GLU A 185 24.93 31.23 44.74
C GLU A 185 24.62 32.70 45.02
N LEU A 186 24.17 33.46 44.01
CA LEU A 186 23.74 34.85 44.20
C LEU A 186 22.59 34.98 45.19
N LEU A 187 21.59 34.11 45.10
CA LEU A 187 20.48 34.09 46.04
C LEU A 187 20.94 33.77 47.47
N ALA A 188 21.87 32.82 47.63
CA ALA A 188 22.45 32.49 48.92
C ALA A 188 23.24 33.66 49.52
N GLN A 189 24.01 34.39 48.70
CA GLN A 189 24.71 35.60 49.15
C GLN A 189 23.74 36.71 49.53
N LYS A 190 22.72 36.99 48.70
CA LYS A 190 21.68 37.98 49.02
C LYS A 190 20.92 37.66 50.30
N ALA A 191 20.66 36.37 50.58
CA ALA A 191 20.05 35.92 51.83
C ALA A 191 20.92 36.25 53.04
N LYS A 192 22.24 36.03 52.95
CA LYS A 192 23.20 36.35 54.03
C LYS A 192 23.27 37.85 54.32
N HIS A 193 23.15 38.69 53.29
CA HIS A 193 23.17 40.15 53.43
C HIS A 193 21.82 40.78 53.78
N GLY A 194 20.74 39.99 53.95
CA GLY A 194 19.44 40.49 54.41
C GLY A 194 18.63 41.29 53.37
N GLU A 195 19.04 41.30 52.10
CA GLU A 195 18.40 42.09 51.03
C GLU A 195 17.20 41.37 50.35
N LEU A 196 16.86 40.15 50.76
CA LEU A 196 15.77 39.40 50.13
C LEU A 196 14.38 39.86 50.63
N SER A 197 13.79 40.82 49.93
CA SER A 197 12.35 41.08 49.99
C SER A 197 11.58 39.86 49.43
N LYS A 198 10.45 39.48 50.06
CA LYS A 198 9.60 38.30 49.72
C LYS A 198 9.11 38.24 48.24
N SER A 199 9.43 39.26 47.43
CA SER A 199 8.94 39.45 46.07
C SER A 199 10.05 39.86 45.08
N SER A 200 11.25 39.25 45.16
CA SER A 200 12.25 39.45 44.10
C SER A 200 11.96 38.50 42.93
N PRO A 201 11.73 39.00 41.69
CA PRO A 201 11.49 38.15 40.54
C PRO A 201 12.74 37.31 40.23
N ARG A 202 12.55 36.03 39.87
CA ARG A 202 13.63 35.15 39.39
C ARG A 202 14.35 35.79 38.21
N ILE A 203 15.67 35.65 38.19
CA ILE A 203 16.55 36.44 37.32
C ILE A 203 16.74 35.71 35.98
N LEU A 204 16.68 34.38 35.95
CA LEU A 204 16.83 33.62 34.70
C LEU A 204 15.49 33.42 33.94
N PRO A 205 15.51 33.46 32.59
CA PRO A 205 14.36 33.20 31.72
C PRO A 205 13.72 31.82 31.94
N ARG A 206 12.41 31.69 31.68
CA ARG A 206 11.64 30.43 31.87
C ARG A 206 12.20 29.24 31.09
N GLU A 207 12.80 29.49 29.93
CA GLU A 207 13.38 28.48 29.05
C GLU A 207 14.54 27.69 29.68
N VAL A 208 15.20 28.24 30.70
CA VAL A 208 16.27 27.55 31.45
C VAL A 208 15.69 26.56 32.48
N TRP A 209 14.45 26.79 32.92
CA TRP A 209 13.79 26.03 33.98
C TRP A 209 12.84 24.92 33.48
N ASP A 210 12.27 25.08 32.28
CA ASP A 210 11.17 24.23 31.80
C ASP A 210 11.62 22.91 31.13
N ILE A 211 12.93 22.66 30.98
CA ILE A 211 13.45 21.56 30.12
C ILE A 211 13.47 20.18 30.82
N GLU A 212 13.61 20.12 32.16
CA GLU A 212 13.55 18.84 32.89
C GLU A 212 12.22 18.09 32.67
N LYS A 213 11.15 18.79 32.28
CA LYS A 213 9.83 18.20 32.03
C LYS A 213 9.61 17.68 30.61
N GLN A 214 10.47 18.05 29.66
CA GLN A 214 10.33 17.63 28.25
C GLN A 214 11.25 16.45 27.89
N GLY A 215 12.17 16.05 28.77
CA GLY A 215 13.14 14.97 28.54
C GLY A 215 12.60 13.54 28.67
N GLU A 216 11.39 13.33 29.19
CA GLU A 216 10.78 11.99 29.37
C GLU A 216 9.79 11.60 28.24
N ALA A 217 9.56 12.45 27.24
CA ALA A 217 8.72 12.10 26.10
C ALA A 217 9.55 11.42 24.99
N GLU A 218 9.57 10.09 25.02
CA GLU A 218 10.21 9.14 24.10
C GLU A 218 10.11 9.45 22.58
N PRO A 219 11.10 9.03 21.77
CA PRO A 219 11.13 9.20 20.31
C PRO A 219 10.44 8.03 19.59
N THR A 220 9.15 8.17 19.25
CA THR A 220 8.41 7.22 18.40
C THR A 220 8.37 7.63 16.92
N GLU A 221 9.51 7.84 16.27
CA GLU A 221 9.53 8.13 14.82
C GLU A 221 9.67 6.89 13.93
N GLN A 222 10.30 5.80 14.40
CA GLN A 222 10.50 4.61 13.56
C GLN A 222 9.21 3.82 13.31
N GLN A 223 8.22 3.92 14.18
CA GLN A 223 6.99 3.13 14.08
C GLN A 223 6.03 3.67 13.01
N ASN A 224 6.12 4.97 12.68
CA ASN A 224 5.17 5.70 11.82
C ASN A 224 5.38 5.48 10.32
N TRP A 225 6.62 5.33 9.86
CA TRP A 225 6.90 5.14 8.43
C TRP A 225 6.69 3.69 7.99
N TRP A 226 7.03 2.71 8.83
CA TRP A 226 6.68 1.30 8.59
C TRP A 226 5.17 1.09 8.63
N THR A 227 4.42 1.75 9.53
CA THR A 227 2.94 1.66 9.54
C THR A 227 2.33 2.23 8.26
N GLN A 228 2.82 3.36 7.77
CA GLN A 228 2.39 3.89 6.47
C GLN A 228 2.69 2.91 5.33
N ILE A 229 3.89 2.35 5.26
CA ILE A 229 4.25 1.35 4.23
C ILE A 229 3.39 0.08 4.33
N THR A 230 3.14 -0.42 5.54
CA THR A 230 2.28 -1.61 5.75
C THR A 230 0.83 -1.36 5.38
N SER A 231 0.34 -0.11 5.47
CA SER A 231 -1.02 0.24 5.03
C SER A 231 -1.17 0.17 3.51
N TYR A 232 -0.14 0.54 2.74
CA TYR A 232 -0.16 0.42 1.28
C TYR A 232 0.11 -1.00 0.77
N LEU A 233 0.80 -1.84 1.56
CA LEU A 233 1.08 -3.25 1.25
C LEU A 233 0.04 -4.24 1.78
N SER A 234 -1.02 -3.78 2.47
CA SER A 234 -2.15 -4.63 2.91
C SER A 234 -3.10 -5.04 1.76
N PHE A 235 -2.55 -5.23 0.56
CA PHE A 235 -3.22 -5.81 -0.59
C PHE A 235 -3.21 -7.34 -0.46
N GLY A 236 -4.20 -7.91 0.24
CA GLY A 236 -4.40 -9.36 0.23
C GLY A 236 -5.11 -10.04 1.40
N GLN A 237 -5.76 -9.33 2.34
CA GLN A 237 -6.63 -10.02 3.31
C GLN A 237 -7.91 -10.48 2.61
N THR A 238 -8.00 -11.79 2.37
CA THR A 238 -9.18 -12.47 1.85
C THR A 238 -10.35 -12.39 2.84
N PRO A 239 -11.60 -12.26 2.37
CA PRO A 239 -12.79 -12.06 3.20
C PRO A 239 -13.12 -13.22 4.17
N GLU A 240 -12.41 -14.36 4.08
CA GLU A 240 -12.63 -15.50 4.97
C GLU A 240 -12.08 -15.29 6.39
N GLN A 241 -10.97 -14.55 6.56
CA GLN A 241 -10.38 -14.33 7.89
C GLN A 241 -11.21 -13.36 8.74
N GLN A 242 -11.95 -12.46 8.11
CA GLN A 242 -12.85 -11.52 8.78
C GLN A 242 -14.18 -12.17 9.18
N ALA A 243 -14.57 -13.27 8.52
CA ALA A 243 -15.76 -14.03 8.87
C ALA A 243 -15.56 -14.92 10.11
N GLU A 244 -14.36 -15.52 10.27
CA GLU A 244 -14.08 -16.37 11.43
C GLU A 244 -14.00 -15.60 12.77
N SER A 245 -13.53 -14.34 12.76
CA SER A 245 -13.46 -13.52 13.97
C SER A 245 -14.85 -13.07 14.45
N VAL A 246 -15.74 -12.70 13.54
CA VAL A 246 -17.11 -12.27 13.85
C VAL A 246 -17.99 -13.43 14.35
N ILE A 247 -17.77 -14.66 13.87
CA ILE A 247 -18.51 -15.85 14.33
C ILE A 247 -18.09 -16.25 15.76
N ARG A 248 -16.82 -16.06 16.14
CA ARG A 248 -16.34 -16.35 17.50
C ARG A 248 -16.91 -15.38 18.54
N GLU A 249 -17.13 -14.13 18.17
CA GLU A 249 -17.62 -13.10 19.10
C GLU A 249 -19.14 -13.19 19.33
N SER A 250 -19.90 -13.62 18.32
CA SER A 250 -21.36 -13.76 18.41
C SER A 250 -21.84 -14.92 19.32
N LYS A 251 -20.95 -15.83 19.75
CA LYS A 251 -21.33 -17.00 20.56
C LYS A 251 -21.37 -16.75 22.08
N LYS A 252 -21.01 -15.56 22.59
CA LYS A 252 -20.79 -15.35 24.04
C LYS A 252 -21.80 -14.47 24.79
N THR A 253 -22.86 -13.94 24.19
CA THR A 253 -23.76 -13.03 24.93
C THR A 253 -25.24 -13.33 24.68
N THR A 254 -25.84 -14.10 25.59
CA THR A 254 -27.27 -14.01 25.91
C THR A 254 -27.45 -12.92 26.98
N PRO A 255 -28.48 -12.05 26.89
CA PRO A 255 -29.47 -12.04 27.97
C PRO A 255 -30.92 -11.76 27.51
N LYS A 256 -31.87 -12.18 28.35
CA LYS A 256 -33.32 -11.88 28.36
C LYS A 256 -33.63 -11.19 29.73
N PRO A 257 -34.84 -10.64 30.01
CA PRO A 257 -35.29 -9.27 29.73
C PRO A 257 -35.86 -8.54 30.99
N SER A 258 -36.06 -7.22 30.94
CA SER A 258 -37.26 -6.53 31.49
C SER A 258 -37.21 -5.00 31.34
N ALA A 259 -38.36 -4.46 30.94
CA ALA A 259 -38.80 -3.08 30.61
C ALA A 259 -38.71 -2.08 31.82
N PRO A 260 -39.20 -0.79 31.79
CA PRO A 260 -40.20 -0.21 30.86
C PRO A 260 -40.13 1.30 30.44
N VAL A 261 -40.87 1.61 29.34
CA VAL A 261 -41.74 2.79 29.05
C VAL A 261 -41.07 4.18 28.87
N SER A 262 -41.21 4.89 27.72
CA SER A 262 -42.31 5.83 27.41
C SER A 262 -42.26 6.37 25.95
N GLU A 263 -43.41 6.87 25.48
CA GLU A 263 -43.90 7.29 24.14
C GLU A 263 -43.12 8.27 23.23
N PRO A 264 -43.56 8.41 21.94
CA PRO A 264 -42.91 9.19 20.89
C PRO A 264 -43.54 10.59 20.67
N ILE A 265 -42.73 11.59 20.31
CA ILE A 265 -43.19 12.92 19.85
C ILE A 265 -42.39 13.35 18.62
N LEU A 266 -43.08 13.44 17.48
CA LEU A 266 -42.75 14.24 16.28
C LEU A 266 -42.91 15.73 16.63
N PRO A 267 -42.20 16.71 16.01
CA PRO A 267 -42.59 17.14 14.65
C PRO A 267 -41.54 17.87 13.75
N GLN A 268 -41.82 17.76 12.45
CA GLN A 268 -41.90 18.81 11.41
C GLN A 268 -40.69 19.68 10.93
N ARG A 269 -40.60 19.63 9.59
CA ARG A 269 -39.97 20.48 8.56
C ARG A 269 -40.18 22.00 8.74
N PRO A 270 -39.20 22.87 8.41
CA PRO A 270 -39.44 24.31 8.30
C PRO A 270 -39.63 24.77 6.85
N ALA A 271 -40.58 25.70 6.65
CA ALA A 271 -40.75 26.53 5.47
C ALA A 271 -40.69 28.02 5.88
N SER A 272 -39.79 28.75 5.22
CA SER A 272 -39.84 30.17 4.78
C SER A 272 -40.60 31.25 5.58
N HIS A 273 -39.89 32.36 5.85
CA HIS A 273 -40.17 33.79 5.55
C HIS A 273 -39.54 34.68 6.64
N ASP A 274 -38.62 35.59 6.32
CA ASP A 274 -38.76 36.89 5.64
C ASP A 274 -38.64 38.02 6.68
N GLN A 275 -37.63 38.88 6.54
CA GLN A 275 -37.58 40.19 7.18
C GLN A 275 -36.81 41.17 6.29
N SER A 276 -37.62 42.03 5.68
CA SER A 276 -37.33 43.33 5.09
C SER A 276 -36.73 44.33 6.10
N LEU A 277 -35.89 45.25 5.60
CA LEU A 277 -35.91 46.73 5.78
C LEU A 277 -34.57 47.29 5.25
N GLU A 278 -34.54 47.96 4.07
CA GLU A 278 -34.59 49.43 3.88
C GLU A 278 -33.51 50.23 4.64
N SER A 279 -32.83 51.28 4.17
CA SER A 279 -32.84 52.12 2.96
C SER A 279 -31.78 53.22 3.18
N LYS A 280 -31.01 53.63 2.15
CA LYS A 280 -30.80 55.05 1.72
C LYS A 280 -29.50 55.30 0.93
N LYS A 281 -29.69 55.83 -0.29
CA LYS A 281 -29.05 57.01 -0.94
C LYS A 281 -27.59 57.29 -0.54
N ALA A 282 -26.63 57.31 -1.46
CA ALA A 282 -26.44 58.26 -2.56
C ALA A 282 -25.32 57.76 -3.48
#